data_AF-A0A258H144-F1
#
_entry.id   AF-A0A258H144-F1
#
_cell.length_a   1.000
_cell.length_b   1.000
_cell.length_c   1.000
_cell.angle_alpha   90.00
_cell.angle_beta   90.00
_cell.angle_gamma   90.00
#
_symmetry.space_group_name_H-M   'P 1'
#
loop_
_entity.id
_entity.type
_entity.pdbx_description
1 polymer ?
#
loop_
_entity_poly.entity_id
_entity_poly.type
_entity_poly.pdbx_seq_one_letter_code
_entity_poly.pdbx_strand_id
1 'polypeptide(L)'
;MADPFDDAFYMRADAHITLSNEQVDDAAPEMVNASMMFASARFCAWLSAGGFKTGEAMAAKHGETIEYFVAGFRQMLEGNMDAYIANFDTYVRPKE
;
A
#
# COMPACT_ATOMS: atom_id res chain seq x y z
N MET A 1 7.21 -13.36 19.27
CA MET A 1 7.47 -12.33 18.22
C MET A 1 6.30 -11.38 18.27
N ALA A 2 6.54 -10.06 18.23
CA ALA A 2 5.46 -9.09 18.11
C ALA A 2 4.75 -9.31 16.77
N ASP A 3 3.43 -9.14 16.74
CA ASP A 3 2.66 -9.13 15.50
C ASP A 3 3.16 -7.96 14.64
N PRO A 4 3.64 -8.19 13.40
CA PRO A 4 4.02 -7.10 12.50
C PRO A 4 2.84 -6.17 12.13
N PHE A 5 1.60 -6.61 12.36
CA PHE A 5 0.37 -5.86 12.19
C PHE A 5 -0.20 -5.40 13.53
N ASP A 6 0.61 -4.68 14.32
CA ASP A 6 0.18 -4.08 15.58
C ASP A 6 -0.67 -2.81 15.39
N ASP A 7 -1.22 -2.27 16.47
CA ASP A 7 -2.01 -1.03 16.44
C ASP A 7 -1.24 0.12 15.78
N ALA A 8 0.08 0.19 16.01
CA ALA A 8 0.91 1.24 15.42
C ALA A 8 1.04 1.10 13.90
N PHE A 9 1.05 -0.13 13.36
CA PHE A 9 0.95 -0.38 11.93
C PHE A 9 -0.35 0.17 11.37
N TYR A 10 -1.50 -0.17 11.96
CA TYR A 10 -2.80 0.30 11.48
C TYR A 10 -2.94 1.81 11.58
N MET A 11 -2.49 2.43 12.68
CA MET A 11 -2.47 3.89 12.82
C MET A 11 -1.68 4.58 11.70
N ARG A 12 -0.56 4.01 11.25
CA ARG A 12 0.20 4.56 10.12
C ARG A 12 -0.53 4.37 8.80
N ALA A 13 -1.15 3.22 8.56
CA ALA A 13 -1.93 2.96 7.36
C ALA A 13 -3.14 3.92 7.27
N ASP A 14 -3.87 4.11 8.37
CA ASP A 14 -5.02 5.01 8.45
C ASP A 14 -4.64 6.47 8.23
N ALA A 15 -3.45 6.90 8.64
CA ALA A 15 -2.96 8.25 8.37
C ALA A 15 -2.80 8.51 6.86
N HIS A 16 -2.36 7.50 6.08
CA HIS A 16 -2.31 7.60 4.62
C HIS A 16 -3.71 7.66 4.01
N ILE A 17 -4.64 6.82 4.48
CA ILE A 17 -6.04 6.82 4.02
C ILE A 17 -6.71 8.15 4.34
N THR A 18 -6.49 8.70 5.54
CA THR A 18 -7.04 9.98 5.96
C THR A 18 -6.62 11.10 5.01
N LEU A 19 -5.32 11.19 4.71
CA LEU A 19 -4.81 12.17 3.75
C LEU A 19 -5.40 11.96 2.35
N SER A 20 -5.54 10.71 1.90
CA SER A 20 -6.17 10.42 0.60
C SER A 20 -7.65 10.84 0.58
N ASN A 21 -8.39 10.61 1.66
CA ASN A 21 -9.79 11.02 1.76
C ASN A 21 -9.94 12.55 1.67
N GLU A 22 -9.03 13.32 2.29
CA GLU A 22 -9.00 14.78 2.15
C GLU A 22 -8.73 15.22 0.69
N GLN A 23 -7.88 14.49 -0.03
CA GLN A 23 -7.55 14.82 -1.43
C GLN A 23 -8.67 14.49 -2.43
N VAL A 24 -9.61 13.61 -2.06
CA VAL A 24 -10.77 13.28 -2.91
C VAL A 24 -11.72 14.47 -3.09
N ASP A 25 -11.66 15.47 -2.20
CA ASP A 25 -12.43 16.70 -2.35
C ASP A 25 -11.99 17.52 -3.59
N ASP A 26 -10.72 17.40 -3.99
CA ASP A 26 -10.11 18.18 -5.07
C ASP A 26 -9.78 17.36 -6.32
N ALA A 27 -9.78 16.02 -6.25
CA ALA A 27 -9.42 15.13 -7.34
C ALA A 27 -10.26 13.84 -7.34
N ALA A 28 -10.45 13.25 -8.53
CA ALA A 28 -11.16 11.99 -8.65
C ALA A 28 -10.48 10.88 -7.82
N PRO A 29 -11.24 9.96 -7.17
CA PRO A 29 -10.68 8.89 -6.35
C PRO A 29 -9.59 8.06 -7.05
N GLU A 30 -9.72 7.82 -8.34
CA GLU A 30 -8.75 7.09 -9.15
C GLU A 30 -7.41 7.84 -9.27
N MET A 31 -7.46 9.17 -9.35
CA MET A 31 -6.27 10.03 -9.41
C MET A 31 -5.56 10.12 -8.06
N VAL A 32 -6.33 10.17 -6.97
CA VAL A 32 -5.81 10.10 -5.60
C VAL A 32 -5.15 8.74 -5.36
N ASN A 33 -5.81 7.64 -5.75
CA ASN A 33 -5.23 6.30 -5.67
C ASN A 33 -3.93 6.17 -6.50
N ALA A 34 -3.91 6.69 -7.73
CA ALA A 34 -2.70 6.69 -8.55
C ALA A 34 -1.55 7.46 -7.87
N SER A 35 -1.86 8.59 -7.22
CA SER A 35 -0.88 9.38 -6.46
C SER A 35 -0.38 8.63 -5.22
N MET A 36 -1.26 7.94 -4.50
CA MET A 36 -0.90 7.07 -3.36
C MET A 36 0.02 5.93 -3.79
N MET A 37 -0.32 5.22 -4.87
CA MET A 37 0.51 4.15 -5.42
C MET A 37 1.89 4.68 -5.84
N PHE A 38 1.96 5.84 -6.49
CA PHE A 38 3.23 6.44 -6.89
C PHE A 38 4.08 6.87 -5.70
N ALA A 39 3.47 7.44 -4.65
CA ALA A 39 4.15 7.79 -3.41
C ALA A 39 4.75 6.54 -2.74
N SER A 40 3.97 5.45 -2.65
CA SER A 40 4.45 4.17 -2.12
C SER A 40 5.63 3.63 -2.93
N ALA A 41 5.55 3.66 -4.27
CA ALA A 41 6.63 3.19 -5.14
C ALA A 41 7.94 3.98 -4.91
N ARG A 42 7.85 5.31 -4.75
CA ARG A 42 9.01 6.16 -4.43
C ARG A 42 9.60 5.84 -3.06
N PHE A 43 8.75 5.59 -2.07
CA PHE A 43 9.20 5.21 -0.73
C PHE A 43 9.90 3.85 -0.74
N CYS A 44 9.34 2.84 -1.42
CA CYS A 44 9.97 1.54 -1.64
C CYS A 44 11.34 1.68 -2.32
N ALA A 45 11.45 2.49 -3.37
CA ALA A 45 12.72 2.73 -4.06
C ALA A 45 13.78 3.36 -3.14
N TRP A 46 13.40 4.35 -2.33
CA TRP A 46 14.29 4.97 -1.33
C TRP A 46 14.71 3.97 -0.24
N LEU A 47 13.75 3.20 0.28
CA LEU A 47 14.00 2.16 1.29
C LEU A 47 15.02 1.14 0.76
N SER A 48 14.84 0.67 -0.47
CA SER A 48 15.77 -0.26 -1.11
C SER A 48 17.15 0.35 -1.32
N ALA A 49 17.22 1.60 -1.79
CA ALA A 49 18.50 2.28 -1.99
C ALA A 49 19.33 2.34 -0.70
N GLY A 50 18.68 2.53 0.47
CA GLY A 50 19.35 2.51 1.77
C GLY A 50 20.02 1.18 2.14
N GLY A 51 19.64 0.07 1.50
CA GLY A 51 20.21 -1.26 1.71
C GLY A 51 21.46 -1.56 0.87
N PHE A 52 21.77 -0.76 -0.15
CA PHE A 52 22.88 -1.00 -1.08
C PHE A 52 24.04 -0.02 -0.87
N LYS A 53 25.24 -0.44 -1.29
CA LYS A 53 26.45 0.41 -1.23
C LYS A 53 26.75 1.13 -2.54
N THR A 54 26.27 0.60 -3.67
CA THR A 54 26.46 1.21 -4.99
C THR A 54 25.21 1.02 -5.87
N GLY A 55 25.11 1.84 -6.92
CA GLY A 55 24.04 1.72 -7.90
C GLY A 55 24.09 0.40 -8.67
N GLU A 56 25.27 -0.13 -8.96
CA GLU A 56 25.46 -1.42 -9.65
C GLU A 56 24.93 -2.58 -8.80
N ALA A 57 25.20 -2.58 -7.50
CA ALA A 57 24.70 -3.60 -6.58
C ALA A 57 23.16 -3.57 -6.49
N MET A 58 22.57 -2.37 -6.47
CA MET A 58 21.12 -2.19 -6.52
C MET A 58 20.54 -2.65 -7.86
N ALA A 59 21.17 -2.29 -8.97
CA ALA A 59 20.74 -2.67 -10.32
C ALA A 59 20.75 -4.20 -10.51
N ALA A 60 21.77 -4.90 -9.99
CA ALA A 60 21.84 -6.35 -10.01
C ALA A 60 20.69 -7.04 -9.26
N LYS A 61 20.06 -6.33 -8.31
CA LYS A 61 18.92 -6.80 -7.51
C LYS A 61 17.60 -6.13 -7.85
N HIS A 62 17.55 -5.36 -8.93
CA HIS A 62 16.37 -4.57 -9.33
C HIS A 62 15.10 -5.43 -9.46
N GLY A 63 15.16 -6.52 -10.25
CA GLY A 63 14.01 -7.39 -10.47
C GLY A 63 13.52 -8.08 -9.19
N GLU A 64 14.44 -8.64 -8.41
CA GLU A 64 14.13 -9.28 -7.11
C GLU A 64 13.47 -8.29 -6.14
N THR A 65 13.97 -7.05 -6.11
CA THR A 65 13.45 -5.99 -5.23
C THR A 65 12.04 -5.58 -5.63
N ILE A 66 11.76 -5.42 -6.93
CA ILE A 66 10.42 -5.10 -7.42
C ILE A 66 9.44 -6.22 -7.07
N GLU A 67 9.80 -7.47 -7.36
CA GLU A 67 8.90 -8.60 -7.10
C GLU A 67 8.57 -8.72 -5.61
N TYR A 68 9.53 -8.49 -4.73
CA TYR A 68 9.30 -8.48 -3.28
C TYR A 68 8.18 -7.52 -2.87
N PHE A 69 8.24 -6.25 -3.32
CA PHE A 69 7.20 -5.28 -2.97
C PHE A 69 5.86 -5.56 -3.64
N VAL A 70 5.88 -5.96 -4.93
CA VAL A 70 4.64 -6.28 -5.66
C VAL A 70 3.93 -7.48 -5.04
N ALA A 71 4.67 -8.52 -4.64
CA ALA A 71 4.10 -9.68 -3.97
C ALA A 71 3.46 -9.30 -2.62
N GLY A 72 4.13 -8.48 -1.81
CA GLY A 72 3.58 -7.99 -0.55
C GLY A 72 2.31 -7.16 -0.74
N PHE A 73 2.31 -6.23 -1.70
CA PHE A 73 1.12 -5.44 -2.03
C PHE A 73 -0.02 -6.31 -2.53
N ARG A 74 0.27 -7.28 -3.42
CA ARG A 74 -0.71 -8.22 -3.96
C ARG A 74 -1.41 -9.01 -2.84
N GLN A 75 -0.65 -9.57 -1.91
CA GLN A 75 -1.20 -10.32 -0.78
C GLN A 75 -2.16 -9.46 0.07
N MET A 76 -1.79 -8.20 0.37
CA MET A 76 -2.65 -7.30 1.13
C MET A 76 -3.90 -6.92 0.34
N LEU A 77 -3.78 -6.65 -0.96
CA LEU A 77 -4.92 -6.33 -1.81
C LEU A 77 -5.90 -7.50 -1.91
N GLU A 78 -5.40 -8.72 -2.14
CA GLU A 78 -6.21 -9.94 -2.18
C GLU A 78 -6.98 -10.12 -0.87
N GLY A 79 -6.31 -10.00 0.28
CA GLY A 79 -6.97 -10.13 1.58
C GLY A 79 -8.09 -9.09 1.81
N ASN A 80 -7.88 -7.84 1.39
CA ASN A 80 -8.91 -6.80 1.48
C ASN A 80 -10.07 -7.09 0.52
N MET A 81 -9.78 -7.46 -0.73
CA MET A 81 -10.81 -7.80 -1.73
C MET A 81 -11.65 -8.99 -1.28
N ASP A 82 -11.02 -10.05 -0.76
CA ASP A 82 -11.71 -11.23 -0.23
C ASP A 82 -12.62 -10.85 0.94
N ALA A 83 -12.19 -9.94 1.82
CA ALA A 83 -13.02 -9.44 2.90
C ALA A 83 -14.24 -8.66 2.38
N TYR A 84 -14.09 -7.81 1.37
CA TYR A 84 -15.20 -7.12 0.74
C TYR A 84 -16.14 -8.07 0.01
N ILE A 85 -15.62 -9.11 -0.65
CA ILE A 85 -16.43 -10.14 -1.32
C ILE A 85 -17.25 -10.92 -0.29
N ALA A 86 -16.62 -11.37 0.79
CA ALA A 86 -17.27 -12.15 1.84
C ALA A 86 -18.35 -11.36 2.60
N ASN A 87 -18.17 -10.04 2.74
CA ASN A 87 -19.04 -9.16 3.53
C ASN A 87 -19.78 -8.12 2.68
N PHE A 88 -19.87 -8.32 1.37
CA PHE A 88 -20.40 -7.33 0.42
C PHE A 88 -21.76 -6.76 0.85
N ASP A 89 -22.64 -7.68 1.22
CA ASP A 89 -24.00 -7.45 1.67
C ASP A 89 -24.12 -6.63 2.96
N THR A 90 -23.07 -6.62 3.79
CA THR A 90 -22.99 -5.87 5.05
C THR A 90 -22.26 -4.54 4.88
N TYR A 91 -21.25 -4.47 4.02
CA TYR A 91 -20.41 -3.28 3.84
C TYR A 91 -20.95 -2.32 2.79
N VAL A 92 -21.65 -2.82 1.75
CA VAL A 92 -22.03 -2.02 0.58
C VAL A 92 -23.51 -1.68 0.56
N ARG A 93 -24.37 -2.45 1.24
CA ARG A 93 -25.78 -2.07 1.37
C ARG A 93 -25.94 -0.97 2.41
N PRO A 94 -26.68 0.12 2.11
CA PRO A 94 -27.17 1.01 3.15
C PRO A 94 -27.97 0.19 4.16
N LYS A 95 -27.76 0.41 5.46
CA LYS A 95 -28.74 -0.04 6.45
C LYS A 95 -30.05 0.69 6.12
N GLU A 96 -31.10 -0.06 5.77
CA GLU A 96 -32.47 0.47 5.67
C GLU A 96 -32.90 1.15 6.97
#